data_AF-A0A849TNL5-F1
#
_entry.id   AF-A0A849TNL5-F1
#
_cell.length_a   1.000
_cell.length_b   1.000
_cell.length_c   1.000
_cell.angle_alpha   90.00
_cell.angle_beta   90.00
_cell.angle_gamma   90.00
#
_symmetry.space_group_name_H-M   'P 1'
#
loop_
_entity.id
_entity.type
_entity.pdbx_description
1 polymer ?
#
loop_
_entity_poly.entity_id
_entity_poly.type
_entity_poly.pdbx_seq_one_letter_code
_entity_poly.pdbx_strand_id
1 'polypeptide(L)'
;MSHGHGHVGHDAGDSSSKKIAIFITVIGLFLAVAETLAKGAQTNSISKNVESSNLWSFYQAKTIRQTAIKTAAEQMEIDVALARDPVVKARLEKRVADWRAEVERYQSEPPKGNSKGEGRKELMQRALAAEKERDVYTEKYHAFEIGSAAFQ
;
A
#
# COMPACT_ATOMS: atom_id res chain seq x y z
N MET A 1 -62.97 11.82 24.99
CA MET A 1 -61.83 11.39 24.16
C MET A 1 -60.99 12.64 23.90
N SER A 2 -60.13 13.05 24.84
CA SER A 2 -58.68 12.75 24.88
C SER A 2 -57.96 12.98 23.54
N HIS A 3 -57.31 14.13 23.38
CA HIS A 3 -55.86 14.22 23.51
C HIS A 3 -55.41 15.70 23.46
N GLY A 4 -54.90 16.19 24.59
CA GLY A 4 -54.19 17.45 24.66
C GLY A 4 -52.77 17.28 24.13
N HIS A 5 -52.42 18.11 23.15
CA HIS A 5 -51.03 18.39 22.79
C HIS A 5 -50.36 19.08 23.98
N GLY A 6 -49.62 18.32 24.79
CA GLY A 6 -48.69 18.86 25.76
C GLY A 6 -47.52 19.50 25.02
N HIS A 7 -47.66 20.79 24.73
CA HIS A 7 -46.54 21.65 24.37
C HIS A 7 -45.62 21.69 25.60
N VAL A 8 -44.51 20.95 25.55
CA VAL A 8 -43.47 21.00 26.59
C VAL A 8 -42.94 22.43 26.61
N GLY A 9 -43.38 23.18 27.62
CA GLY A 9 -42.94 24.53 27.89
C GLY A 9 -41.43 24.54 28.07
N HIS A 10 -40.75 25.34 27.26
CA HIS A 10 -39.41 25.84 27.56
C HIS A 10 -39.57 26.87 28.68
N ASP A 11 -39.84 26.40 29.89
CA ASP A 11 -39.82 27.24 31.08
C ASP A 11 -38.35 27.50 31.48
N ALA A 12 -37.98 28.77 31.40
CA ALA A 12 -37.00 29.47 32.21
C ALA A 12 -35.87 28.63 32.85
N GLY A 13 -34.90 28.20 32.04
CA GLY A 13 -33.59 27.75 32.52
C GLY A 13 -32.52 28.77 32.17
N ASP A 14 -32.13 29.56 33.17
CA ASP A 14 -30.92 30.38 33.33
C ASP A 14 -30.01 30.60 32.09
N SER A 15 -29.55 31.85 31.88
CA SER A 15 -28.51 32.20 30.89
C SER A 15 -27.28 31.27 30.93
N SER A 16 -27.02 30.68 32.10
CA SER A 16 -26.02 29.63 32.33
C SER A 16 -26.30 28.33 31.53
N SER A 17 -27.53 27.81 31.54
CA SER A 17 -27.92 26.61 30.80
C SER A 17 -27.78 26.79 29.28
N LYS A 18 -28.08 27.98 28.77
CA LYS A 18 -27.86 28.32 27.35
C LYS A 18 -26.37 28.40 27.00
N LYS A 19 -25.54 28.95 27.89
CA LYS A 19 -24.07 28.97 27.75
C LYS A 19 -23.49 27.55 27.78
N ILE A 20 -23.97 26.69 28.68
CA ILE A 20 -23.57 25.28 28.77
C ILE A 20 -23.94 24.52 27.48
N ALA A 21 -25.16 24.73 26.96
CA ALA A 21 -25.58 24.11 25.71
C ALA A 21 -24.71 24.53 24.51
N ILE A 22 -24.37 25.83 24.39
CA ILE A 22 -23.47 26.33 23.34
C ILE A 22 -22.05 25.76 23.51
N PHE A 23 -21.58 25.62 24.75
CA PHE A 23 -20.26 25.04 25.02
C PHE A 23 -20.19 23.57 24.59
N ILE A 24 -21.21 22.77 24.92
CA ILE A 24 -21.30 21.37 24.53
C ILE A 24 -21.38 21.22 23.00
N THR A 25 -22.13 22.07 22.30
CA THR A 25 -22.21 22.00 20.83
C THR A 25 -20.91 22.40 20.15
N VAL A 26 -20.17 23.38 20.68
CA VAL A 26 -18.83 23.74 20.18
C VAL A 26 -17.85 22.59 20.36
N ILE A 27 -17.83 21.93 21.52
CA ILE A 27 -16.99 20.74 21.75
C ILE A 27 -17.40 19.61 20.80
N GLY A 28 -18.70 19.35 20.64
CA GLY A 28 -19.22 18.34 19.72
C GLY A 28 -18.83 18.60 18.26
N LEU A 29 -18.79 19.88 17.84
CA LEU A 29 -18.30 20.25 16.51
C LEU A 29 -16.81 19.95 16.35
N PHE A 30 -15.98 20.31 17.33
CA PHE A 30 -14.55 19.99 17.30
C PHE A 30 -14.30 18.48 17.28
N LEU A 31 -15.06 17.70 18.06
CA LEU A 31 -15.00 16.24 18.06
C LEU A 31 -15.38 15.65 16.70
N ALA A 32 -16.48 16.11 16.10
CA ALA A 32 -16.91 15.65 14.77
C ALA A 32 -15.89 15.96 13.67
N VAL A 33 -15.25 17.14 13.72
CA VAL A 33 -14.16 17.50 12.80
C VAL A 33 -12.94 16.62 13.03
N ALA A 34 -12.54 16.39 14.28
CA ALA A 34 -11.42 15.51 14.62
C ALA A 34 -11.64 14.07 14.14
N GLU A 35 -12.83 13.49 14.38
CA GLU A 35 -13.19 12.15 13.92
C GLU A 35 -13.17 12.03 12.38
N THR A 36 -13.66 13.05 11.68
CA THR A 36 -13.67 13.06 10.21
C THR A 36 -12.25 13.10 9.64
N LEU A 37 -11.37 13.92 10.22
CA LEU A 37 -9.97 14.00 9.83
C LEU A 37 -9.20 12.71 10.16
N ALA A 38 -9.46 12.12 11.33
CA ALA A 38 -8.84 10.85 11.75
C ALA A 38 -9.22 9.70 10.79
N LYS A 39 -10.49 9.57 10.41
CA LYS A 39 -10.96 8.57 9.42
C LYS A 39 -10.33 8.79 8.03
N GLY A 40 -10.15 10.05 7.62
CA GLY A 40 -9.45 10.39 6.38
C GLY A 40 -7.97 9.98 6.41
N ALA A 41 -7.28 10.26 7.52
CA ALA A 41 -5.89 9.86 7.72
C ALA A 41 -5.72 8.32 7.76
N GLN A 42 -6.64 7.62 8.43
CA GLN A 42 -6.66 6.16 8.47
C GLN A 42 -6.82 5.54 7.07
N THR A 43 -7.78 6.06 6.28
CA THR A 43 -8.01 5.59 4.90
C THR A 43 -6.75 5.76 4.05
N ASN A 44 -6.13 6.94 4.11
CA ASN A 44 -4.91 7.21 3.36
C ASN A 44 -3.75 6.31 3.80
N SER A 45 -3.59 6.07 5.10
CA SER A 45 -2.58 5.14 5.64
C SER A 45 -2.77 3.71 5.11
N ILE A 46 -4.01 3.19 5.16
CA ILE A 46 -4.34 1.86 4.65
C ILE A 46 -4.10 1.78 3.14
N SER A 47 -4.57 2.76 2.36
CA SER A 47 -4.35 2.79 0.91
C SER A 47 -2.86 2.78 0.56
N LYS A 48 -2.04 3.55 1.28
CA LYS A 48 -0.58 3.59 1.06
C LYS A 48 0.12 2.32 1.50
N ASN A 49 -0.36 1.68 2.56
CA ASN A 49 0.12 0.37 2.97
C ASN A 49 -0.16 -0.69 1.89
N VAL A 50 -1.37 -0.71 1.34
CA VAL A 50 -1.75 -1.62 0.24
C VAL A 50 -0.89 -1.37 -1.00
N GLU A 51 -0.65 -0.10 -1.37
CA GLU A 51 0.21 0.25 -2.50
C GLU A 51 1.65 -0.27 -2.33
N SER A 52 2.26 -0.02 -1.16
CA SER A 52 3.59 -0.52 -0.82
C SER A 52 3.65 -2.05 -0.79
N SER A 53 2.66 -2.71 -0.18
CA SER A 53 2.55 -4.17 -0.11
C SER A 53 2.41 -4.81 -1.49
N ASN A 54 1.63 -4.20 -2.39
CA ASN A 54 1.49 -4.65 -3.76
C ASN A 54 2.83 -4.57 -4.52
N LEU A 55 3.57 -3.47 -4.38
CA LEU A 55 4.88 -3.31 -5.02
C LEU A 55 5.89 -4.35 -4.52
N TRP A 56 5.92 -4.61 -3.21
CA TRP A 56 6.74 -5.66 -2.63
C TRP A 56 6.32 -7.06 -3.10
N SER A 57 5.03 -7.30 -3.29
CA SER A 57 4.51 -8.56 -3.83
C SER A 57 4.95 -8.77 -5.29
N PHE A 58 4.91 -7.72 -6.12
CA PHE A 58 5.42 -7.79 -7.50
C PHE A 58 6.94 -8.04 -7.54
N TYR A 59 7.70 -7.36 -6.67
CA TYR A 59 9.14 -7.60 -6.52
C TYR A 59 9.44 -9.06 -6.16
N GLN A 60 8.74 -9.61 -5.16
CA GLN A 60 8.90 -10.99 -4.72
C GLN A 60 8.54 -11.98 -5.83
N ALA A 61 7.40 -11.80 -6.49
CA ALA A 61 6.97 -12.66 -7.59
C ALA A 61 7.99 -12.68 -8.73
N LYS A 62 8.54 -11.51 -9.11
CA LYS A 62 9.57 -11.42 -10.16
C LYS A 62 10.88 -12.07 -9.71
N THR A 63 11.26 -11.93 -8.45
CA THR A 63 12.43 -12.59 -7.86
C THR A 63 12.30 -14.11 -7.91
N ILE A 64 11.15 -14.66 -7.52
CA ILE A 64 10.89 -16.12 -7.57
C ILE A 64 10.97 -16.64 -9.00
N ARG A 65 10.31 -15.97 -9.96
CA ARG A 65 10.36 -16.36 -11.37
C ARG A 65 11.78 -16.34 -11.92
N GLN A 66 12.54 -15.30 -11.58
CA GLN A 66 13.94 -15.18 -11.98
C GLN A 66 14.78 -16.33 -11.43
N THR A 67 14.66 -16.64 -10.15
CA THR A 67 15.38 -17.76 -9.53
C THR A 67 15.03 -19.08 -10.20
N ALA A 68 13.75 -19.32 -10.49
CA ALA A 68 13.32 -20.54 -11.17
C ALA A 68 13.95 -20.68 -12.59
N ILE A 69 13.96 -19.60 -13.38
CA ILE A 69 14.59 -19.61 -14.72
C ILE A 69 16.11 -19.79 -14.61
N LYS A 70 16.75 -19.12 -13.65
CA LYS A 70 18.19 -19.24 -13.41
C LYS A 70 18.56 -20.68 -13.05
N THR A 71 17.87 -21.30 -12.10
CA THR A 71 18.10 -22.70 -11.72
C THR A 71 17.85 -23.65 -12.88
N ALA A 72 16.82 -23.42 -13.70
CA ALA A 72 16.58 -24.21 -14.90
C ALA A 72 17.71 -24.09 -15.93
N ALA A 73 18.28 -22.90 -16.11
CA ALA A 73 19.44 -22.69 -16.98
C ALA A 73 20.69 -23.39 -16.47
N GLU A 74 20.99 -23.28 -15.17
CA GLU A 74 22.11 -23.97 -14.51
C GLU A 74 21.98 -25.50 -14.65
N GLN A 75 20.76 -26.05 -14.50
CA GLN A 75 20.52 -27.48 -14.70
C GLN A 75 20.74 -27.91 -16.16
N MET A 76 20.34 -27.08 -17.12
CA MET A 76 20.49 -27.36 -18.55
C MET A 76 21.96 -27.27 -19.02
N GLU A 77 22.81 -26.52 -18.32
CA GLU A 77 24.25 -26.48 -18.61
C GLU A 77 24.92 -27.84 -18.42
N ILE A 78 24.41 -28.66 -17.48
CA ILE A 78 24.84 -30.05 -17.31
C ILE A 78 24.45 -30.87 -18.54
N ASP A 79 23.24 -30.69 -19.05
CA ASP A 79 22.77 -31.39 -20.26
C ASP A 79 23.58 -30.98 -21.50
N VAL A 80 23.96 -29.70 -21.61
CA VAL A 80 24.88 -29.21 -22.66
C VAL A 80 26.23 -29.93 -22.58
N ALA A 81 26.77 -30.10 -21.37
CA ALA A 81 28.07 -30.75 -21.15
C ALA A 81 28.03 -32.26 -21.48
N LEU A 82 26.88 -32.92 -21.28
CA LEU A 82 26.69 -34.34 -21.56
C LEU A 82 26.25 -34.64 -23.01
N ALA A 83 25.80 -33.62 -23.76
CA ALA A 83 25.32 -33.78 -25.13
C ALA A 83 26.44 -34.19 -26.10
N ARG A 84 26.25 -35.32 -26.77
CA ARG A 84 27.19 -35.87 -27.77
C ARG A 84 26.85 -35.50 -29.22
N ASP A 85 25.56 -35.30 -29.49
CA ASP A 85 25.08 -34.85 -30.81
C ASP A 85 25.28 -33.33 -30.92
N PRO A 86 26.04 -32.84 -31.92
CA PRO A 86 26.26 -31.41 -32.15
C PRO A 86 24.97 -30.60 -32.35
N VAL A 87 23.94 -31.18 -32.98
CA VAL A 87 22.66 -30.50 -33.24
C VAL A 87 21.88 -30.31 -31.94
N VAL A 88 21.88 -31.33 -31.06
CA VAL A 88 21.25 -31.25 -29.74
C VAL A 88 21.99 -30.25 -28.87
N LYS A 89 23.32 -30.30 -28.85
CA LYS A 89 24.16 -29.39 -28.09
C LYS A 89 23.88 -27.92 -28.46
N ALA A 90 23.87 -27.60 -29.74
CA ALA A 90 23.59 -26.23 -30.22
C ALA A 90 22.19 -25.73 -29.81
N ARG A 91 21.17 -26.61 -29.80
CA ARG A 91 19.82 -26.24 -29.31
C ARG A 91 19.81 -25.94 -27.83
N LEU A 92 20.49 -26.75 -27.02
CA LEU A 92 20.58 -26.56 -25.57
C LEU A 92 21.36 -25.28 -25.23
N GLU A 93 22.48 -25.03 -25.90
CA GLU A 93 23.27 -23.80 -25.74
C GLU A 93 22.44 -22.55 -26.06
N LYS A 94 21.67 -22.57 -27.15
CA LYS A 94 20.75 -21.47 -27.47
C LYS A 94 19.71 -21.25 -26.37
N ARG A 95 19.08 -22.32 -25.88
CA ARG A 95 18.08 -22.25 -24.80
C ARG A 95 18.67 -21.67 -23.50
N VAL A 96 19.88 -22.07 -23.13
CA VAL A 96 20.60 -21.52 -21.98
C VAL A 96 20.88 -20.03 -22.18
N ALA A 97 21.34 -19.63 -23.37
CA ALA A 97 21.58 -18.22 -23.69
C ALA A 97 20.30 -17.37 -23.61
N ASP A 98 19.20 -17.86 -24.18
CA ASP A 98 17.90 -17.19 -24.14
C ASP A 98 17.40 -17.00 -22.69
N TRP A 99 17.54 -18.03 -21.84
CA TRP A 99 17.16 -17.96 -20.43
C TRP A 99 18.07 -17.04 -19.60
N ARG A 100 19.37 -17.00 -19.87
CA ARG A 100 20.28 -16.04 -19.24
C ARG A 100 19.91 -14.60 -19.61
N ALA A 101 19.58 -14.35 -20.88
CA ALA A 101 19.10 -13.03 -21.33
C ALA A 101 17.77 -12.63 -20.67
N GLU A 102 16.84 -13.58 -20.49
CA GLU A 102 15.58 -13.38 -19.76
C GLU A 102 15.83 -12.99 -18.29
N VAL A 103 16.75 -13.69 -17.61
CA VAL A 103 17.14 -13.41 -16.22
C VAL A 103 17.73 -12.00 -16.08
N GLU A 104 18.55 -11.56 -17.04
CA GLU A 104 19.08 -10.19 -17.05
C GLU A 104 17.98 -9.15 -17.27
N ARG A 105 17.05 -9.40 -18.20
CA ARG A 105 15.91 -8.51 -18.43
C ARG A 105 15.06 -8.34 -17.15
N TYR A 106 14.88 -9.39 -16.36
CA TYR A 106 14.17 -9.27 -15.07
C TYR A 106 14.94 -8.45 -14.03
N GLN A 107 16.27 -8.33 -14.11
CA GLN A 107 17.03 -7.49 -13.17
C GLN A 107 16.77 -6.00 -13.40
N SER A 108 16.75 -5.57 -14.66
CA SER A 108 16.49 -4.18 -15.03
C SER A 108 15.72 -4.14 -16.33
N GLU A 109 14.50 -3.63 -16.22
CA GLU A 109 13.61 -3.38 -17.34
C GLU A 109 13.17 -1.93 -17.19
N PRO A 110 13.99 -0.98 -17.67
CA PRO A 110 13.74 0.43 -17.46
C PRO A 110 12.46 0.85 -18.18
N PRO A 111 11.78 1.91 -17.69
CA PRO A 111 10.60 2.48 -18.32
C PRO A 111 10.81 2.69 -19.83
N LYS A 112 9.91 2.15 -20.66
CA LYS A 112 9.87 2.41 -22.10
C LYS A 112 8.48 2.87 -22.50
N GLY A 113 8.39 4.07 -23.05
CA GLY A 113 7.10 4.69 -23.38
C GLY A 113 6.23 4.85 -22.13
N ASN A 114 5.04 4.25 -22.14
CA ASN A 114 4.08 4.33 -21.03
C ASN A 114 4.30 3.27 -19.93
N SER A 115 5.32 2.40 -20.03
CA SER A 115 5.59 1.41 -18.99
C SER A 115 6.33 2.03 -17.80
N LYS A 116 5.92 1.70 -16.57
CA LYS A 116 6.51 2.29 -15.35
C LYS A 116 7.87 1.69 -14.95
N GLY A 117 8.49 0.90 -15.83
CA GLY A 117 9.63 0.05 -15.52
C GLY A 117 9.23 -1.08 -14.58
N GLU A 118 9.36 -2.33 -15.03
CA GLU A 118 8.95 -3.50 -14.25
C GLU A 118 10.15 -4.34 -13.79
N GLY A 119 11.38 -3.88 -14.03
CA GLY A 119 12.55 -4.59 -13.58
C GLY A 119 12.62 -4.63 -12.06
N ARG A 120 13.34 -5.60 -11.53
CA ARG A 120 13.43 -5.83 -10.09
C ARG A 120 14.02 -4.61 -9.35
N LYS A 121 14.99 -3.92 -9.95
CA LYS A 121 15.59 -2.69 -9.39
C LYS A 121 14.59 -1.54 -9.34
N GLU A 122 13.83 -1.36 -10.41
CA GLU A 122 12.83 -0.31 -10.55
C GLU A 122 11.64 -0.55 -9.61
N LEU A 123 11.19 -1.81 -9.48
CA LEU A 123 10.16 -2.22 -8.51
C LEU A 123 10.62 -1.99 -7.07
N MET A 124 11.87 -2.33 -6.73
CA MET A 124 12.41 -2.09 -5.39
C MET A 124 12.46 -0.60 -5.05
N GLN A 125 12.97 0.24 -5.96
CA GLN A 125 13.01 1.69 -5.73
C GLN A 125 11.62 2.28 -5.52
N ARG A 126 10.63 1.83 -6.29
CA ARG A 126 9.23 2.26 -6.13
C ARG A 126 8.62 1.75 -4.83
N ALA A 127 8.90 0.50 -4.45
CA ALA A 127 8.43 -0.07 -3.19
C ALA A 127 8.95 0.72 -1.99
N LEU A 128 10.25 1.06 -1.99
CA LEU A 128 10.88 1.88 -0.94
C LEU A 128 10.29 3.30 -0.89
N ALA A 129 10.01 3.91 -2.05
CA ALA A 129 9.37 5.22 -2.09
C ALA A 129 7.94 5.18 -1.54
N ALA A 130 7.14 4.18 -1.92
CA ALA A 130 5.78 3.99 -1.42
C ALA A 130 5.75 3.65 0.08
N GLU A 131 6.74 2.89 0.55
CA GLU A 131 6.93 2.60 1.97
C GLU A 131 7.22 3.86 2.78
N LYS A 132 8.14 4.70 2.31
CA LYS A 132 8.41 5.99 2.96
C LYS A 132 7.17 6.88 3.01
N GLU A 133 6.36 6.89 1.95
CA GLU A 133 5.11 7.64 1.91
C GLU A 133 4.09 7.08 2.92
N ARG A 134 3.91 5.76 2.97
CA ARG A 134 3.08 5.06 3.96
C ARG A 134 3.45 5.44 5.39
N ASP A 135 4.74 5.46 5.71
CA ASP A 135 5.21 5.74 7.06
C ASP A 135 4.83 7.16 7.51
N VAL A 136 4.95 8.15 6.62
CA VAL A 136 4.49 9.53 6.89
C VAL A 136 3.00 9.60 7.17
N TYR A 137 2.17 8.86 6.44
CA TYR A 137 0.72 8.84 6.68
C TYR A 137 0.34 8.08 7.95
N THR A 138 1.10 7.04 8.29
CA THR A 138 0.94 6.28 9.54
C THR A 138 1.27 7.16 10.74
N GLU A 139 2.37 7.93 10.69
CA GLU A 139 2.73 8.90 11.72
C GLU A 139 1.65 9.97 11.93
N LYS A 140 1.12 10.54 10.83
CA LYS A 140 0.01 11.50 10.89
C LYS A 140 -1.23 10.89 11.53
N TYR A 141 -1.59 9.67 11.15
CA TYR A 141 -2.71 8.95 11.74
C TYR A 141 -2.51 8.77 13.26
N HIS A 142 -1.33 8.33 13.68
CA HIS A 142 -1.02 8.19 15.12
C HIS A 142 -1.08 9.53 15.87
N ALA A 143 -0.63 10.62 15.26
CA ALA A 143 -0.72 11.95 15.87
C ALA A 143 -2.18 12.41 16.07
N PHE A 144 -3.07 12.12 15.09
CA PHE A 144 -4.50 12.41 15.23
C PHE A 144 -5.17 11.54 16.29
N GLU A 145 -4.82 10.25 16.38
CA GLU A 145 -5.32 9.34 17.42
C GLU A 145 -4.93 9.84 18.83
N ILE A 146 -3.67 10.21 19.04
CA ILE A 146 -3.22 10.78 20.33
C ILE A 146 -3.95 12.09 20.65
N GLY A 147 -4.11 12.96 19.65
CA GLY A 147 -4.85 14.22 19.82
C GLY A 147 -6.31 14.00 20.18
N SER A 148 -6.98 13.05 19.52
CA SER A 148 -8.37 12.68 19.80
C SER A 148 -8.53 12.06 21.20
N ALA A 149 -7.59 11.22 21.62
CA ALA A 149 -7.58 10.63 22.96
C ALA A 149 -7.47 11.67 24.09
N ALA A 150 -6.90 12.85 23.82
CA ALA A 150 -6.85 13.95 24.79
C ALA A 150 -8.21 14.66 25.00
N PHE A 151 -9.16 14.47 24.09
CA PHE A 151 -10.51 15.05 24.16
C PHE A 151 -11.57 14.07 24.68
N GLN A 152 -11.21 12.80 24.92
CA GLN A 152 -12.07 11.74 25.45
C GLN A 152 -11.87 11.57 26.95
#